data_AF-A0A7R9A2M7-F1
#
_entry.id   AF-A0A7R9A2M7-F1
#
_cell.length_a   1.000
_cell.length_b   1.000
_cell.length_c   1.000
_cell.angle_alpha   90.00
_cell.angle_beta   90.00
_cell.angle_gamma   90.00
#
_symmetry.space_group_name_H-M   'P 1'
#
loop_
_entity.id
_entity.type
_entity.pdbx_description
1 polymer ?
#
loop_
_entity_poly.entity_id
_entity_poly.type
_entity_poly.pdbx_seq_one_letter_code
_entity_poly.pdbx_strand_id
1 'polypeptide(L)'
;MSLSRSILMIINLLLGVCRAQNPATCPLNREHDAYAGNVQKLADDKTQYLASLNNNEAFLSLLHPIMIRRVPGTTNHALVRKHIIDTLESYEWTVETDDFTSKIPYVDEDMNGQVPFSNIIATWDPRASRRLILACHYDSLYQNRHSNFIGATDSAVPCAILLDVARTLTPYLRQQQEVSINVLNKSRKN
;
A
#
# COMPACT_ATOMS: atom_id res chain seq x y z
N MET A 1 -32.00 18.65 -3.28
CA MET A 1 -30.61 19.09 -3.48
C MET A 1 -29.91 19.10 -2.13
N SER A 2 -29.00 18.17 -1.86
CA SER A 2 -27.91 18.36 -0.88
C SER A 2 -26.93 17.18 -0.95
N LEU A 3 -25.83 17.47 -1.64
CA LEU A 3 -24.44 17.05 -1.41
C LEU A 3 -24.12 15.56 -1.21
N SER A 4 -23.60 14.98 -2.31
CA SER A 4 -22.61 13.91 -2.37
C SER A 4 -21.67 13.91 -1.16
N ARG A 5 -21.74 12.85 -0.35
CA ARG A 5 -20.67 12.51 0.60
C ARG A 5 -19.84 11.39 -0.03
N SER A 6 -18.97 11.80 -0.96
CA SER A 6 -17.78 11.02 -1.30
C SER A 6 -17.03 10.74 0.00
N ILE A 7 -16.80 9.46 0.29
CA ILE A 7 -16.02 9.05 1.45
C ILE A 7 -14.58 9.51 1.19
N LEU A 8 -14.23 10.59 1.89
CA LEU A 8 -12.91 11.14 2.00
C LEU A 8 -12.05 10.16 2.81
N MET A 9 -11.10 9.49 2.15
CA MET A 9 -9.98 8.84 2.85
C MET A 9 -9.08 9.96 3.37
N ILE A 10 -9.03 10.12 4.69
CA ILE A 10 -8.08 11.04 5.31
C ILE A 10 -6.68 10.45 5.16
N ILE A 11 -5.91 11.16 4.34
CA ILE A 11 -4.47 11.21 4.28
C ILE A 11 -3.92 11.43 5.70
N ASN A 12 -3.30 10.41 6.31
CA ASN A 12 -2.26 10.67 7.30
C ASN A 12 -0.94 10.83 6.56
N LEU A 13 -0.67 12.06 6.11
CA LEU A 13 0.66 12.50 5.72
C LEU A 13 1.47 12.72 7.01
N LEU A 14 1.95 11.64 7.63
CA LEU A 14 3.00 11.76 8.66
C LEU A 14 4.36 11.53 8.00
N LEU A 15 4.86 12.61 7.38
CA LEU A 15 6.30 12.87 7.37
C LEU A 15 6.67 13.27 8.81
N GLY A 16 7.31 12.38 9.57
CA GLY A 16 7.74 12.77 10.91
C GLY A 16 8.19 11.60 11.76
N VAL A 17 9.50 11.45 11.86
CA VAL A 17 10.16 10.65 12.89
C VAL A 17 9.75 11.18 14.26
N CYS A 18 9.01 10.41 15.04
CA CYS A 18 8.95 10.62 16.49
C CYS A 18 10.01 9.75 17.16
N ARG A 19 11.19 10.34 17.40
CA ARG A 19 11.88 10.08 18.67
C ARG A 19 11.04 10.79 19.73
N ALA A 20 10.60 10.06 20.74
CA ALA A 20 9.83 10.60 21.84
C ALA A 20 10.64 11.67 22.60
N GLN A 21 10.39 12.95 22.31
CA GLN A 21 10.72 14.08 23.18
C GLN A 21 9.59 15.11 23.11
N ASN A 22 8.82 15.17 24.20
CA ASN A 22 7.86 16.19 24.65
C ASN A 22 6.68 16.62 23.73
N PRO A 23 5.41 16.44 24.14
CA PRO A 23 4.21 16.69 23.32
C PRO A 23 3.78 18.17 23.19
N ALA A 24 4.58 19.15 23.64
CA ALA A 24 4.15 20.54 23.74
C ALA A 24 4.62 21.47 22.62
N THR A 25 5.43 21.02 21.66
CA THR A 25 6.10 21.92 20.71
C THR A 25 6.07 21.49 19.24
N CYS A 26 5.22 20.55 18.82
CA CYS A 26 5.20 20.11 17.42
C CYS A 26 4.47 21.13 16.52
N PRO A 27 5.16 21.94 15.70
CA PRO A 27 4.53 22.87 14.79
C PRO A 27 4.35 22.14 13.45
N LEU A 28 3.16 21.61 13.19
CA LEU A 28 2.80 20.93 11.93
C LEU A 28 2.83 21.83 10.68
N ASN A 29 3.42 23.02 10.76
CA ASN A 29 3.39 24.02 9.71
C ASN A 29 4.80 24.57 9.42
N ARG A 30 5.70 23.82 8.74
CA ARG A 30 6.81 24.44 7.95
C ARG A 30 7.77 23.59 7.09
N GLU A 31 7.46 22.38 6.61
CA GLU A 31 8.45 21.63 5.79
C GLU A 31 7.92 21.01 4.49
N HIS A 32 7.00 21.66 3.78
CA HIS A 32 6.66 21.21 2.42
C HIS A 32 7.74 21.57 1.37
N ASP A 33 8.62 22.54 1.62
CA ASP A 33 9.56 23.03 0.61
C ASP A 33 10.97 22.38 0.67
N ALA A 34 11.27 21.56 1.68
CA ALA A 34 12.63 21.09 1.92
C ALA A 34 13.00 19.75 1.25
N TYR A 35 12.02 18.98 0.75
CA TYR A 35 12.27 17.60 0.29
C TYR A 35 12.28 17.39 -1.23
N ALA A 36 11.94 18.42 -2.01
CA ALA A 36 11.96 18.35 -3.47
C ALA A 36 13.38 18.34 -4.09
N GLY A 37 14.43 18.45 -3.27
CA GLY A 37 15.76 18.86 -3.74
C GLY A 37 16.77 17.78 -4.15
N ASN A 38 16.57 16.49 -3.85
CA ASN A 38 17.59 15.46 -4.06
C ASN A 38 17.05 14.14 -4.65
N VAL A 39 16.17 14.21 -5.65
CA VAL A 39 15.89 13.03 -6.47
C VAL A 39 17.13 12.74 -7.30
N GLN A 40 17.85 11.68 -6.95
CA GLN A 40 19.01 11.26 -7.73
C GLN A 40 18.53 10.74 -9.08
N LYS A 41 18.81 11.50 -10.14
CA LYS A 41 18.50 11.07 -11.50
C LYS A 41 19.28 9.77 -11.80
N LEU A 42 18.55 8.76 -12.27
CA LEU A 42 19.16 7.55 -12.78
C LEU A 42 19.86 7.84 -14.11
N ALA A 43 21.01 7.22 -14.33
CA ALA A 43 21.66 7.23 -15.62
C ALA A 43 20.79 6.49 -16.66
N ASP A 44 20.97 6.80 -17.94
CA ASP A 44 20.08 6.32 -19.01
C ASP A 44 20.12 4.80 -19.15
N ASP A 45 21.29 4.18 -18.95
CA ASP A 45 21.49 2.73 -18.91
C ASP A 45 20.66 2.05 -17.81
N LYS A 46 20.65 2.62 -16.60
CA LYS A 46 19.84 2.15 -15.49
C LYS A 46 18.35 2.34 -15.76
N THR A 47 17.98 3.43 -16.40
CA THR A 47 16.59 3.71 -16.79
C THR A 47 16.10 2.67 -17.80
N GLN A 48 16.89 2.37 -18.83
CA GLN A 48 16.59 1.33 -19.82
C GLN A 48 16.52 -0.06 -19.18
N TYR A 49 17.41 -0.35 -18.24
CA TYR A 49 17.39 -1.59 -17.49
C TYR A 49 16.12 -1.74 -16.63
N LEU A 50 15.70 -0.71 -15.89
CA LEU A 50 14.45 -0.78 -15.13
C LEU A 50 13.22 -0.96 -16.05
N ALA A 51 13.21 -0.30 -17.21
CA ALA A 51 12.15 -0.47 -18.20
C ALA A 51 12.11 -1.90 -18.79
N SER A 52 13.25 -2.58 -18.86
CA SER A 52 13.32 -3.97 -19.34
C SER A 52 12.88 -5.01 -18.30
N LEU A 53 12.69 -4.62 -17.04
CA LEU A 53 12.14 -5.50 -15.99
C LEU A 53 10.63 -5.74 -16.10
N ASN A 54 9.96 -5.14 -17.10
CA ASN A 54 8.55 -5.39 -17.33
C ASN A 54 8.28 -6.88 -17.56
N ASN A 55 7.21 -7.40 -16.96
CA ASN A 55 6.77 -8.76 -17.17
C ASN A 55 5.24 -8.80 -17.17
N ASN A 56 4.66 -8.82 -18.36
CA ASN A 56 3.21 -8.80 -18.54
C ASN A 56 2.51 -10.03 -17.95
N GLU A 57 3.12 -11.22 -18.07
CA GLU A 57 2.52 -12.45 -17.53
C GLU A 57 2.48 -12.43 -16.00
N ALA A 58 3.56 -11.99 -15.37
CA ALA A 58 3.61 -11.80 -13.92
C ALA A 58 2.62 -10.72 -13.47
N PHE A 59 2.52 -9.61 -14.20
CA PHE A 59 1.54 -8.57 -13.88
C PHE A 59 0.09 -9.08 -13.96
N LEU A 60 -0.24 -9.85 -15.00
CA LEU A 60 -1.58 -10.42 -15.17
C LEU A 60 -1.91 -11.47 -14.09
N SER A 61 -0.94 -12.26 -13.64
CA SER A 61 -1.15 -13.22 -12.54
C SER A 61 -1.42 -12.52 -11.20
N LEU A 62 -0.85 -11.33 -10.98
CA LEU A 62 -1.14 -10.47 -9.83
C LEU A 62 -2.53 -9.82 -9.93
N LEU A 63 -2.92 -9.40 -11.14
CA LEU A 63 -4.16 -8.66 -11.40
C LEU A 63 -5.42 -9.53 -11.40
N HIS A 64 -5.39 -10.68 -12.08
CA HIS A 64 -6.60 -11.50 -12.29
C HIS A 64 -7.36 -11.87 -11.00
N PRO A 65 -6.69 -12.26 -9.89
CA PRO A 65 -7.39 -12.56 -8.65
C PRO A 65 -8.12 -11.36 -8.02
N ILE A 66 -7.70 -10.14 -8.35
CA ILE A 66 -8.28 -8.89 -7.84
C ILE A 66 -9.48 -8.46 -8.70
N MET A 67 -9.58 -8.91 -9.95
CA MET A 67 -10.59 -8.53 -10.96
C MET A 67 -11.97 -9.16 -10.73
N ILE A 68 -12.43 -9.13 -9.49
CA ILE A 68 -13.74 -9.59 -9.03
C ILE A 68 -14.44 -8.49 -8.23
N ARG A 69 -15.78 -8.54 -8.15
CA ARG A 69 -16.54 -7.70 -7.23
C ARG A 69 -16.14 -8.05 -5.79
N ARG A 70 -15.65 -7.06 -5.05
CA ARG A 70 -14.97 -7.20 -3.75
C ARG A 70 -15.41 -6.10 -2.79
N VAL A 71 -16.72 -6.00 -2.57
CA VAL A 71 -17.31 -5.04 -1.63
C VAL A 71 -16.91 -5.41 -0.19
N PRO A 72 -16.56 -4.45 0.70
CA PRO A 72 -16.19 -4.73 2.08
C PRO A 72 -17.21 -5.63 2.79
N GLY A 73 -16.72 -6.58 3.60
CA GLY A 73 -17.54 -7.57 4.29
C GLY A 73 -17.96 -8.80 3.46
N THR A 74 -17.75 -8.79 2.15
CA THR A 74 -18.06 -9.97 1.31
C THR A 74 -16.93 -11.02 1.32
N THR A 75 -17.26 -12.27 0.96
CA THR A 75 -16.27 -13.35 0.81
C THR A 75 -15.20 -12.99 -0.22
N ASN A 76 -15.57 -12.38 -1.35
CA ASN A 76 -14.62 -11.96 -2.37
C ASN A 76 -13.64 -10.90 -1.88
N HIS A 77 -14.09 -9.97 -1.03
CA HIS A 77 -13.20 -9.00 -0.41
C HIS A 77 -12.17 -9.68 0.51
N ALA A 78 -12.58 -10.69 1.28
CA ALA A 78 -11.66 -11.50 2.08
C ALA A 78 -10.67 -12.31 1.21
N LEU A 79 -11.13 -12.85 0.08
CA LEU A 79 -10.27 -13.56 -0.89
C LEU A 79 -9.19 -12.64 -1.48
N VAL A 80 -9.58 -11.43 -1.92
CA VAL A 80 -8.64 -10.44 -2.46
C VAL A 80 -7.64 -9.98 -1.39
N ARG A 81 -8.12 -9.72 -0.15
CA ARG A 81 -7.22 -9.40 0.97
C ARG A 81 -6.19 -10.50 1.17
N LYS A 82 -6.63 -11.76 1.20
CA LYS A 82 -5.73 -12.91 1.35
C LYS A 82 -4.70 -12.98 0.21
N HIS A 83 -5.14 -12.83 -1.04
CA HIS A 83 -4.23 -12.79 -2.20
C HIS A 83 -3.15 -11.73 -2.06
N ILE A 84 -3.51 -10.51 -1.65
CA ILE A 84 -2.56 -9.40 -1.46
C ILE A 84 -1.55 -9.73 -0.35
N ILE A 85 -2.03 -10.20 0.81
CA ILE A 85 -1.19 -10.54 1.96
C ILE A 85 -0.22 -11.67 1.59
N ASP A 86 -0.75 -12.81 1.10
CA ASP A 86 0.04 -13.99 0.74
C ASP A 86 1.12 -13.62 -0.30
N THR A 87 0.78 -12.77 -1.28
CA THR A 87 1.73 -12.31 -2.30
C THR A 87 2.87 -11.49 -1.68
N LEU A 88 2.56 -10.52 -0.83
CA LEU A 88 3.57 -9.64 -0.22
C LEU A 88 4.46 -10.41 0.77
N GLU A 89 3.88 -11.31 1.57
CA GLU A 89 4.63 -12.20 2.46
C GLU A 89 5.55 -13.14 1.67
N SER A 90 5.12 -13.64 0.51
CA SER A 90 5.98 -14.45 -0.38
C SER A 90 7.20 -13.69 -0.90
N TYR A 91 7.15 -12.35 -0.90
CA TYR A 91 8.25 -11.46 -1.24
C TYR A 91 9.03 -10.98 -0.01
N GLU A 92 8.80 -11.60 1.16
CA GLU A 92 9.45 -11.31 2.44
C GLU A 92 9.11 -9.94 3.04
N TRP A 93 8.02 -9.30 2.59
CA TRP A 93 7.54 -8.06 3.21
C TRP A 93 6.89 -8.37 4.56
N THR A 94 7.11 -7.51 5.55
CA THR A 94 6.36 -7.58 6.82
C THR A 94 4.98 -6.99 6.62
N VAL A 95 3.93 -7.79 6.80
CA VAL A 95 2.55 -7.37 6.58
C VAL A 95 1.79 -7.31 7.91
N GLU A 96 1.08 -6.21 8.12
CA GLU A 96 0.20 -5.99 9.27
C GLU A 96 -1.20 -5.62 8.76
N THR A 97 -2.23 -5.99 9.52
CA THR A 97 -3.61 -5.54 9.27
C THR A 97 -4.09 -4.58 10.35
N ASP A 98 -4.79 -3.54 9.93
CA ASP A 98 -5.53 -2.63 10.81
C ASP A 98 -7.03 -2.86 10.61
N ASP A 99 -7.62 -3.57 11.57
CA ASP A 99 -8.98 -4.08 11.50
C ASP A 99 -9.93 -3.24 12.36
N PHE A 100 -11.03 -2.80 11.77
CA PHE A 100 -12.04 -2.00 12.47
C PHE A 100 -13.43 -2.23 11.88
N THR A 101 -14.48 -1.89 12.63
CA THR A 101 -15.87 -1.98 12.19
C THR A 101 -16.46 -0.59 12.07
N SER A 102 -17.17 -0.32 10.98
CA SER A 102 -17.85 0.97 10.79
C SER A 102 -19.28 0.78 10.30
N LYS A 103 -20.13 1.76 10.62
CA LYS A 103 -21.51 1.80 10.16
C LYS A 103 -21.56 2.37 8.75
N ILE A 104 -22.20 1.66 7.82
CA ILE A 104 -22.40 2.15 6.45
C ILE A 104 -23.89 2.43 6.16
N PRO A 105 -24.20 3.37 5.24
CA PRO A 105 -25.57 3.78 4.96
C PRO A 105 -26.38 2.77 4.17
N TYR A 106 -25.71 1.85 3.47
CA TYR A 106 -26.31 0.89 2.55
C TYR A 106 -26.18 -0.51 3.13
N VAL A 107 -27.28 -1.25 3.09
CA VAL A 107 -27.47 -2.53 3.74
C VAL A 107 -27.66 -3.53 2.60
N ASP A 108 -26.66 -4.35 2.31
CA ASP A 108 -26.98 -5.64 1.70
C ASP A 108 -27.70 -6.47 2.78
N GLU A 109 -28.67 -7.32 2.45
CA GLU A 109 -29.57 -7.93 3.46
C GLU A 109 -28.82 -8.82 4.46
N ASP A 110 -27.59 -9.20 4.12
CA ASP A 110 -26.69 -9.99 4.94
C ASP A 110 -25.77 -9.15 5.85
N MET A 111 -25.80 -7.82 5.79
CA MET A 111 -24.97 -6.94 6.63
C MET A 111 -25.86 -6.04 7.48
N ASN A 112 -25.85 -6.20 8.81
CA ASN A 112 -26.67 -5.42 9.77
C ASN A 112 -26.23 -3.93 9.92
N GLY A 113 -25.81 -3.28 8.83
CA GLY A 113 -25.33 -1.91 8.80
C GLY A 113 -23.94 -1.69 9.43
N GLN A 114 -23.37 -2.71 10.09
CA GLN A 114 -21.99 -2.72 10.57
C GLN A 114 -21.15 -3.60 9.66
N VAL A 115 -20.08 -3.03 9.10
CA VAL A 115 -19.21 -3.72 8.15
C VAL A 115 -17.79 -3.73 8.68
N PRO A 116 -17.12 -4.91 8.67
CA PRO A 116 -15.71 -5.00 9.00
C PRO A 116 -14.86 -4.49 7.83
N PHE A 117 -13.89 -3.65 8.17
CA PHE A 117 -12.85 -3.13 7.31
C PHE A 117 -11.50 -3.65 7.81
N SER A 118 -10.55 -3.76 6.89
CA SER A 118 -9.21 -4.27 7.16
C SER A 118 -8.24 -3.58 6.22
N ASN A 119 -7.45 -2.66 6.73
CA ASN A 119 -6.36 -2.05 5.98
C ASN A 119 -5.18 -3.02 5.95
N ILE A 120 -4.45 -3.07 4.82
CA ILE A 120 -3.24 -3.90 4.67
C ILE A 120 -2.04 -2.96 4.63
N ILE A 121 -1.09 -3.17 5.53
CA ILE A 121 0.12 -2.36 5.63
C ILE A 121 1.33 -3.28 5.43
N ALA A 122 2.01 -3.14 4.29
CA ALA A 122 3.23 -3.90 4.00
C ALA A 122 4.47 -3.01 4.09
N THR A 123 5.47 -3.48 4.83
CA THR A 123 6.72 -2.76 5.08
C THR A 123 7.93 -3.64 4.79
N TRP A 124 8.86 -3.15 3.96
CA TRP A 124 10.12 -3.86 3.69
C TRP A 124 11.07 -3.87 4.89
N ASP A 125 11.42 -2.71 5.45
CA ASP A 125 12.24 -2.61 6.68
C ASP A 125 11.49 -1.83 7.77
N PRO A 126 10.84 -2.54 8.72
CA PRO A 126 10.15 -1.91 9.85
C PRO A 126 11.04 -1.01 10.72
N ARG A 127 12.37 -1.22 10.70
CA ARG A 127 13.31 -0.45 11.53
C ARG A 127 13.75 0.85 10.87
N ALA A 128 13.44 1.04 9.58
CA ALA A 128 13.78 2.27 8.87
C ALA A 128 13.03 3.46 9.50
N SER A 129 13.78 4.51 9.86
CA SER A 129 13.22 5.73 10.45
C SER A 129 12.38 6.53 9.47
N ARG A 130 12.57 6.34 8.17
CA ARG A 130 11.88 7.08 7.10
C ARG A 130 11.43 6.08 6.03
N ARG A 131 10.24 6.29 5.49
CA ARG A 131 9.62 5.40 4.50
C ARG A 131 8.98 6.24 3.39
N LEU A 132 9.09 5.75 2.15
CA LEU A 132 8.24 6.19 1.05
C LEU A 132 6.99 5.30 1.05
N ILE A 133 5.80 5.91 1.00
CA ILE A 133 4.53 5.19 1.04
C ILE A 133 3.86 5.30 -0.33
N LEU A 134 3.51 4.16 -0.90
CA LEU A 134 2.62 4.04 -2.05
C LEU A 134 1.33 3.38 -1.58
N ALA A 135 0.18 3.87 -2.04
CA ALA A 135 -1.12 3.41 -1.55
C ALA A 135 -2.18 3.36 -2.66
N CYS A 136 -3.12 2.44 -2.51
CA CYS A 136 -4.35 2.32 -3.27
C CYS A 136 -5.42 1.68 -2.37
N HIS A 137 -6.68 1.73 -2.78
CA HIS A 137 -7.75 0.98 -2.11
C HIS A 137 -7.99 -0.34 -2.86
N TYR A 138 -8.30 -1.42 -2.12
CA TYR A 138 -8.50 -2.75 -2.69
C TYR A 138 -9.96 -3.20 -2.71
N ASP A 139 -10.87 -2.42 -2.15
CA ASP A 139 -12.31 -2.67 -2.23
C ASP A 139 -12.86 -2.25 -3.61
N SER A 140 -14.07 -2.71 -3.91
CA SER A 140 -14.86 -2.21 -5.05
C SER A 140 -16.11 -1.51 -4.54
N LEU A 141 -16.50 -0.40 -5.17
CA LEU A 141 -17.71 0.34 -4.82
C LEU A 141 -18.96 -0.55 -4.84
N TYR A 142 -19.73 -0.50 -3.76
CA TYR A 142 -21.09 -1.01 -3.76
C TYR A 142 -22.01 -0.06 -4.53
N GLN A 143 -22.60 -0.54 -5.63
CA GLN A 143 -23.62 0.20 -6.38
C GLN A 143 -25.03 -0.33 -6.07
N ASN A 144 -25.23 -1.63 -6.26
CA ASN A 144 -26.43 -2.38 -5.90
C ASN A 144 -26.11 -3.89 -5.94
N ARG A 145 -27.07 -4.75 -5.57
CA ARG A 145 -26.90 -6.21 -5.51
C ARG A 145 -26.63 -6.89 -6.85
N HIS A 146 -27.20 -6.36 -7.94
CA HIS A 146 -27.09 -6.95 -9.27
C HIS A 146 -25.89 -6.41 -10.06
N SER A 147 -25.19 -5.40 -9.51
CA SER A 147 -24.03 -4.82 -10.16
C SER A 147 -22.82 -5.74 -10.04
N ASN A 148 -22.21 -6.03 -11.18
CA ASN A 148 -20.92 -6.71 -11.29
C ASN A 148 -19.76 -5.70 -11.37
N PHE A 149 -19.88 -4.54 -10.73
CA PHE A 149 -18.82 -3.56 -10.73
C PHE A 149 -17.54 -4.12 -10.08
N ILE A 150 -16.54 -4.36 -10.92
CA ILE A 150 -15.24 -4.90 -10.50
C ILE A 150 -14.21 -3.81 -10.23
N GLY A 151 -14.44 -2.55 -10.59
CA GLY A 151 -13.47 -1.48 -10.37
C GLY A 151 -12.07 -1.80 -10.92
N ALA A 152 -11.97 -2.02 -12.23
CA ALA A 152 -10.72 -2.41 -12.88
C ALA A 152 -9.63 -1.34 -12.69
N THR A 153 -9.90 -0.10 -13.11
CA THR A 153 -9.02 1.04 -12.84
C THR A 153 -9.24 1.64 -11.45
N ASP A 154 -10.30 1.22 -10.75
CA ASP A 154 -10.78 1.78 -9.48
C ASP A 154 -11.00 0.69 -8.41
N SER A 155 -9.96 0.08 -7.85
CA SER A 155 -8.53 0.28 -8.12
C SER A 155 -7.77 -1.04 -8.25
N ALA A 156 -8.32 -2.04 -8.96
CA ALA A 156 -7.67 -3.35 -9.12
C ALA A 156 -6.30 -3.27 -9.82
N VAL A 157 -6.20 -2.49 -10.89
CA VAL A 157 -4.94 -2.23 -11.62
C VAL A 157 -3.92 -1.52 -10.72
N PRO A 158 -4.26 -0.43 -10.01
CA PRO A 158 -3.37 0.13 -8.99
C PRO A 158 -2.87 -0.88 -7.95
N CYS A 159 -3.73 -1.76 -7.42
CA CYS A 159 -3.29 -2.82 -6.50
C CYS A 159 -2.24 -3.73 -7.15
N ALA A 160 -2.49 -4.20 -8.37
CA ALA A 160 -1.57 -5.05 -9.10
C ALA A 160 -0.24 -4.34 -9.42
N ILE A 161 -0.26 -3.04 -9.72
CA ILE A 161 0.95 -2.23 -9.91
C ILE A 161 1.80 -2.22 -8.63
N LEU A 162 1.20 -2.02 -7.45
CA LEU A 162 1.96 -2.02 -6.19
C LEU A 162 2.55 -3.39 -5.87
N LEU A 163 1.81 -4.47 -6.14
CA LEU A 163 2.33 -5.84 -6.00
C LEU A 163 3.49 -6.10 -6.97
N ASP A 164 3.40 -5.62 -8.21
CA ASP A 164 4.44 -5.81 -9.22
C ASP A 164 5.69 -4.97 -8.93
N VAL A 165 5.52 -3.77 -8.38
CA VAL A 165 6.61 -2.95 -7.84
C VAL A 165 7.31 -3.68 -6.70
N ALA A 166 6.56 -4.25 -5.75
CA ALA A 166 7.14 -5.04 -4.66
C ALA A 166 7.93 -6.24 -5.23
N ARG A 167 7.33 -7.03 -6.12
CA ARG A 167 7.96 -8.17 -6.81
C ARG A 167 9.28 -7.77 -7.47
N THR A 168 9.27 -6.68 -8.23
CA THR A 168 10.40 -6.23 -9.05
C THR A 168 11.51 -5.61 -8.21
N LEU A 169 11.16 -4.88 -7.14
CA LEU A 169 12.13 -4.17 -6.32
C LEU A 169 12.72 -5.01 -5.18
N THR A 170 12.04 -6.06 -4.71
CA THR A 170 12.50 -6.92 -3.61
C THR A 170 13.96 -7.38 -3.76
N PRO A 171 14.43 -7.88 -4.93
CA PRO A 171 15.84 -8.27 -5.10
C PRO A 171 16.85 -7.14 -4.81
N TYR A 172 16.53 -5.91 -5.21
CA TYR A 172 17.39 -4.74 -4.97
C TYR A 172 17.33 -4.28 -3.53
N LEU A 173 16.14 -4.28 -2.93
CA LEU A 173 15.94 -3.92 -1.54
C LEU A 173 16.70 -4.87 -0.61
N ARG A 174 16.73 -6.18 -0.94
CA ARG A 174 17.53 -7.19 -0.24
C ARG A 174 19.02 -6.88 -0.30
N GLN A 175 19.55 -6.65 -1.51
CA GLN A 175 20.96 -6.30 -1.70
C GLN A 175 21.35 -5.04 -0.92
N GLN A 176 20.52 -4.00 -0.93
CA GLN A 176 20.79 -2.76 -0.20
C GLN A 176 20.76 -2.94 1.32
N GLN A 177 19.85 -3.77 1.82
CA GLN A 177 19.74 -4.05 3.25
C GLN A 177 20.96 -4.82 3.78
N GLU A 178 21.44 -5.81 3.02
CA GLU A 178 22.66 -6.58 3.36
C GLU A 178 23.89 -5.68 3.44
N VAL A 179 24.09 -4.79 2.46
CA VAL A 179 25.18 -3.82 2.46
C VAL A 179 25.09 -2.91 3.69
N SER A 180 23.89 -2.40 3.99
CA SER A 180 23.66 -1.50 5.12
C SER A 180 23.97 -2.18 6.46
N ILE A 181 23.54 -3.43 6.65
CA ILE A 181 23.81 -4.21 7.86
C ILE A 181 25.32 -4.46 8.02
N ASN A 182 26.02 -4.80 6.93
CA ASN A 182 27.46 -5.06 6.96
C ASN A 182 28.27 -3.83 7.34
N VAL A 183 27.90 -2.64 6.84
CA VAL A 183 28.52 -1.37 7.22
C VAL A 183 28.32 -1.07 8.71
N LEU A 184 27.09 -1.25 9.22
CA LEU A 184 26.78 -1.03 10.65
C LEU A 184 27.55 -2.00 11.55
N ASN A 185 27.67 -3.27 11.16
CA ASN A 185 28.41 -4.28 11.92
C ASN A 185 29.92 -4.00 11.93
N LYS A 186 30.48 -3.49 10.83
CA LYS A 186 31.90 -3.07 10.78
C LYS A 186 32.16 -1.87 11.69
N SER A 187 31.25 -0.91 11.74
CA SER A 187 31.37 0.28 12.61
C SER A 187 31.27 -0.02 14.10
N ARG A 188 30.70 -1.16 14.50
CA ARG A 188 30.60 -1.59 15.92
C ARG A 188 31.80 -2.39 16.42
N LYS A 189 32.64 -2.88 15.50
CA LYS A 189 33.85 -3.66 15.82
C LYS A 189 35.13 -2.81 15.90
N ASN A 190 35.02 -1.52 15.59
CA ASN A 190 36.05 -0.50 15.75
C ASN A 190 35.64 0.45 16.87
#